data_AF-A0A2I1ES46-F1
#
_entry.id   AF-A0A2I1ES46-F1
#
_cell.length_a   1.000
_cell.length_b   1.000
_cell.length_c   1.000
_cell.angle_alpha   90.00
_cell.angle_beta   90.00
_cell.angle_gamma   90.00
#
_symmetry.space_group_name_H-M   'P 1'
#
loop_
_entity.id
_entity.type
_entity.pdbx_description
1 polymer ?
#
loop_
_entity_poly.entity_id
_entity_poly.type
_entity_poly.pdbx_seq_one_letter_code
_entity_poly.pdbx_strand_id
1 'polypeptide(L)'
;MNEQKRVVGLGFPSISTNFGDFPIDIAAEIGCEAIKEFLKLHKEFDFKLILTEQDSKVLNVFELKWKEIKDDLEDFKFQTKKGNLLQLKSDLRIECRFIVVETTWRMKPGTNQLSKQIFDALGSKLHEELKRLYPKPGIVGEAYPVKVPKDSDLHKSEGIEQIIFVVSPNMNPSRPDPVSLEKAKELLKKTYDSILNAFWELTNGQEYRSITTIKDNVQEVSAFDILMKSASKPSSKISPESSRRTPSKVGSGGWNNVLLPYCQKPEMFPKSEVYYYDNEFVIIFDKYPKAKNHLLVIPRKQIDNIGELKKQNLELVRALKEKGQWVIEKMKQENPKLFFRMGFHAVPSLRQLHMHVISQDFISPSLKNKKHWNSFTTEFFIDVEEIERILEKQGEVKFNKAYYEDLLKSPLKCHLCDAKSIKFIPDLKKHLEEHWNES
;
A
#
# COMPACT_ATOMS: atom_id res chain seq x y z
N MET A 1 -23.54 5.88 29.72
CA MET A 1 -23.95 6.51 28.44
C MET A 1 -23.16 5.84 27.33
N ASN A 2 -23.76 5.63 26.16
CA ASN A 2 -23.01 5.16 24.99
C ASN A 2 -22.16 6.31 24.45
N GLU A 3 -20.87 6.07 24.24
CA GLU A 3 -20.09 6.88 23.30
C GLU A 3 -20.60 6.57 21.90
N GLN A 4 -21.47 7.45 21.40
CA GLN A 4 -21.99 7.39 20.04
C GLN A 4 -20.80 7.56 19.09
N LYS A 5 -20.45 6.50 18.33
CA LYS A 5 -19.30 6.50 17.41
C LYS A 5 -19.36 7.73 16.52
N ARG A 6 -18.44 8.66 16.73
CA ARG A 6 -18.39 9.94 16.00
C ARG A 6 -17.72 9.69 14.65
N VAL A 7 -18.51 9.80 13.58
CA VAL A 7 -18.06 9.64 12.19
C VAL A 7 -16.81 10.46 11.94
N VAL A 8 -15.76 9.84 11.38
CA VAL A 8 -14.46 10.50 11.22
C VAL A 8 -14.38 11.16 9.84
N GLY A 9 -14.29 12.50 9.80
CA GLY A 9 -14.16 13.26 8.55
C GLY A 9 -12.72 13.57 8.13
N LEU A 10 -12.45 13.46 6.82
CA LEU A 10 -11.30 14.03 6.11
C LEU A 10 -11.79 15.16 5.20
N GLY A 11 -11.28 16.38 5.36
CA GLY A 11 -11.45 17.47 4.41
C GLY A 11 -10.25 17.60 3.46
N PHE A 12 -10.45 17.91 2.19
CA PHE A 12 -9.36 18.14 1.23
C PHE A 12 -9.74 19.11 0.10
N PRO A 13 -8.78 19.87 -0.46
CA PRO A 13 -9.01 20.67 -1.66
C PRO A 13 -9.03 19.76 -2.91
N SER A 14 -9.41 20.32 -4.06
CA SER A 14 -9.15 19.63 -5.34
C SER A 14 -7.64 19.63 -5.61
N ILE A 15 -7.05 18.43 -5.72
CA ILE A 15 -5.58 18.27 -5.72
C ILE A 15 -4.99 18.61 -7.09
N SER A 16 -3.86 19.32 -7.11
CA SER A 16 -3.09 19.78 -8.28
C SER A 16 -3.81 20.73 -9.26
N THR A 17 -5.11 20.99 -9.15
CA THR A 17 -5.87 21.86 -10.06
C THR A 17 -5.34 23.30 -10.06
N ASN A 18 -5.66 24.08 -9.03
CA ASN A 18 -5.25 25.47 -8.84
C ASN A 18 -3.80 25.60 -8.35
N PHE A 19 -3.26 24.54 -7.73
CA PHE A 19 -1.90 24.54 -7.17
C PHE A 19 -0.83 24.06 -8.15
N GLY A 20 -1.17 23.07 -8.97
CA GLY A 20 -0.27 22.45 -9.95
C GLY A 20 -0.54 22.86 -11.39
N ASP A 21 -1.64 23.58 -11.69
CA ASP A 21 -2.05 23.93 -13.06
C ASP A 21 -2.37 22.67 -13.89
N PHE A 22 -3.06 21.73 -13.24
CA PHE A 22 -3.41 20.41 -13.78
C PHE A 22 -4.83 20.43 -14.39
N PRO A 23 -5.05 19.83 -15.58
CA PRO A 23 -6.37 19.77 -16.22
C PRO A 23 -7.49 19.24 -15.32
N ILE A 24 -8.51 20.06 -15.09
CA ILE A 24 -9.54 19.87 -14.05
C ILE A 24 -10.37 18.59 -14.28
N ASP A 25 -10.64 18.27 -15.54
CA ASP A 25 -11.30 17.05 -16.02
C ASP A 25 -10.51 15.80 -15.66
N ILE A 26 -9.21 15.77 -15.99
CA ILE A 26 -8.31 14.64 -15.70
C ILE A 26 -8.06 14.52 -14.19
N ALA A 27 -8.00 15.65 -13.47
CA ALA A 27 -7.88 15.65 -12.01
C ALA A 27 -9.13 15.10 -11.30
N ALA A 28 -10.32 15.41 -11.83
CA ALA A 28 -11.59 14.88 -11.34
C ALA A 28 -11.73 13.39 -11.62
N GLU A 29 -11.32 12.91 -12.79
CA GLU A 29 -11.28 11.48 -13.12
C GLU A 29 -10.39 10.71 -12.16
N ILE A 30 -9.11 11.07 -12.05
CA ILE A 30 -8.15 10.39 -11.18
C ILE A 30 -8.57 10.46 -9.69
N GLY A 31 -9.06 11.63 -9.25
CA GLY A 31 -9.49 11.83 -7.87
C GLY A 31 -10.72 10.99 -7.51
N CYS A 32 -11.78 11.06 -8.33
CA CYS A 32 -13.00 10.30 -8.09
C CYS A 32 -12.76 8.78 -8.19
N GLU A 33 -11.93 8.30 -9.13
CA GLU A 33 -11.55 6.88 -9.18
C GLU A 33 -10.82 6.40 -7.93
N ALA A 34 -9.80 7.14 -7.46
CA ALA A 34 -9.06 6.78 -6.25
C ALA A 34 -9.96 6.80 -5.00
N ILE A 35 -10.87 7.76 -4.91
CA ILE A 35 -11.91 7.82 -3.87
C ILE A 35 -12.82 6.59 -3.94
N LYS A 36 -13.30 6.21 -5.13
CA LYS A 36 -14.15 5.03 -5.35
C LYS A 36 -13.44 3.73 -4.96
N GLU A 37 -12.23 3.51 -5.45
CA GLU A 37 -11.39 2.35 -5.06
C GLU A 37 -11.24 2.27 -3.53
N PHE A 38 -11.00 3.40 -2.87
CA PHE A 38 -10.88 3.46 -1.41
C PHE A 38 -12.20 3.20 -0.67
N LEU A 39 -13.34 3.75 -1.13
CA LEU A 39 -14.65 3.50 -0.51
C LEU A 39 -15.03 2.03 -0.56
N LYS A 40 -14.78 1.34 -1.68
CA LYS A 40 -15.07 -0.09 -1.84
C LYS A 40 -14.24 -0.97 -0.91
N LEU A 41 -12.96 -0.65 -0.76
CA LEU A 41 -12.06 -1.37 0.16
C LEU A 41 -12.42 -1.16 1.65
N HIS A 42 -13.05 -0.04 2.00
CA HIS A 42 -13.33 0.35 3.39
C HIS A 42 -14.84 0.50 3.69
N LYS A 43 -15.69 -0.25 2.98
CA LYS A 43 -17.17 -0.18 3.10
C LYS A 43 -17.71 -0.32 4.53
N GLU A 44 -17.07 -1.12 5.37
CA GLU A 44 -17.47 -1.38 6.76
C GLU A 44 -17.12 -0.25 7.76
N PHE A 45 -16.35 0.77 7.33
CA PHE A 45 -15.85 1.82 8.23
C PHE A 45 -16.64 3.13 8.11
N ASP A 46 -16.92 3.74 9.25
CA ASP A 46 -17.79 4.92 9.38
C ASP A 46 -16.97 6.22 9.34
N PHE A 47 -16.78 6.73 8.13
CA PHE A 47 -16.00 7.93 7.83
C PHE A 47 -16.64 8.75 6.71
N LYS A 48 -16.20 10.00 6.57
CA LYS A 48 -16.62 10.92 5.50
C LYS A 48 -15.40 11.55 4.81
N LEU A 49 -15.48 11.67 3.50
CA LEU A 49 -14.51 12.30 2.62
C LEU A 49 -15.16 13.56 2.04
N ILE A 50 -14.58 14.73 2.29
CA ILE A 50 -15.19 16.02 1.99
C ILE A 50 -14.22 16.82 1.09
N LEU A 51 -14.51 16.87 -0.22
CA LEU A 51 -13.79 17.76 -1.12
C LEU A 51 -14.38 19.16 -1.00
N THR A 52 -13.54 20.14 -0.68
CA THR A 52 -13.93 21.56 -0.62
C THR A 52 -13.21 22.39 -1.65
N GLU A 53 -13.96 23.20 -2.38
CA GLU A 53 -13.41 24.08 -3.41
C GLU A 53 -14.13 25.43 -3.42
N GLN A 54 -13.44 26.51 -3.80
CA GLN A 54 -14.03 27.84 -3.92
C GLN A 54 -14.48 28.14 -5.36
N ASP A 55 -13.78 27.61 -6.36
CA ASP A 55 -14.24 27.68 -7.75
C ASP A 55 -15.39 26.69 -7.99
N SER A 56 -16.57 27.23 -8.27
CA SER A 56 -17.76 26.44 -8.63
C SER A 56 -17.59 25.65 -9.93
N LYS A 57 -16.70 26.04 -10.85
CA LYS A 57 -16.39 25.26 -12.05
C LYS A 57 -15.70 23.95 -11.68
N VAL A 58 -14.61 24.05 -10.91
CA VAL A 58 -13.83 22.90 -10.44
C VAL A 58 -14.70 21.98 -9.58
N LEU A 59 -15.45 22.54 -8.62
CA LEU A 59 -16.40 21.77 -7.80
C LEU A 59 -17.42 21.00 -8.66
N ASN A 60 -17.99 21.65 -9.68
CA ASN A 60 -18.99 21.04 -10.56
C ASN A 60 -18.41 19.90 -11.44
N VAL A 61 -17.15 19.99 -11.88
CA VAL A 61 -16.51 18.89 -12.64
C VAL A 61 -16.31 17.66 -11.76
N PHE A 62 -15.82 17.83 -10.52
CA PHE A 62 -15.75 16.73 -9.54
C PHE A 62 -17.14 16.17 -9.21
N GLU A 63 -18.16 17.01 -9.08
CA GLU A 63 -19.54 16.55 -8.85
C GLU A 63 -20.10 15.74 -10.01
N LEU A 64 -19.89 16.17 -11.26
CA LEU A 64 -20.39 15.45 -12.43
C LEU A 64 -19.67 14.11 -12.60
N LYS A 65 -18.33 14.09 -12.46
CA LYS A 65 -17.57 12.83 -12.52
C LYS A 65 -17.92 11.87 -11.37
N TRP A 66 -18.21 12.39 -10.17
CA TRP A 66 -18.70 11.55 -9.08
C TRP A 66 -20.10 10.99 -9.36
N LYS A 67 -21.02 11.81 -9.88
CA LYS A 67 -22.39 11.38 -10.26
C LYS A 67 -22.38 10.36 -11.41
N GLU A 68 -21.38 10.42 -12.31
CA GLU A 68 -21.13 9.45 -13.39
C GLU A 68 -20.67 8.10 -12.84
N ILE A 69 -19.70 8.08 -11.90
CA ILE A 69 -19.04 6.82 -11.51
C ILE A 69 -19.56 6.17 -10.23
N LYS A 70 -20.22 6.88 -9.32
CA LYS A 70 -20.68 6.30 -8.04
C LYS A 70 -21.70 5.16 -8.26
N ASP A 71 -21.74 4.19 -7.36
CA ASP A 71 -22.92 3.31 -7.21
C ASP A 71 -23.77 3.69 -5.98
N ASP A 72 -24.93 3.03 -5.85
CA ASP A 72 -26.01 3.40 -4.92
C ASP A 72 -25.60 3.45 -3.42
N LEU A 73 -24.43 2.90 -3.08
CA LEU A 73 -23.92 2.81 -1.70
C LEU A 73 -22.83 3.84 -1.38
N GLU A 74 -22.30 4.59 -2.34
CA GLU A 74 -21.07 5.38 -2.16
C GLU A 74 -21.33 6.87 -1.84
N ASP A 75 -22.49 7.40 -2.22
CA ASP A 75 -22.81 8.84 -2.20
C ASP A 75 -22.85 9.48 -0.80
N PHE A 76 -23.11 8.69 0.26
CA PHE A 76 -23.17 9.23 1.61
C PHE A 76 -21.79 9.44 2.26
N LYS A 77 -20.75 8.76 1.74
CA LYS A 77 -19.38 8.80 2.28
C LYS A 77 -18.48 9.83 1.60
N PHE A 78 -18.65 10.12 0.31
CA PHE A 78 -17.95 11.21 -0.36
C PHE A 78 -18.91 12.36 -0.70
N GLN A 79 -18.51 13.59 -0.37
CA GLN A 79 -19.29 14.78 -0.70
C GLN A 79 -18.39 15.93 -1.16
N THR A 80 -18.86 16.66 -2.16
CA THR A 80 -18.36 17.99 -2.52
C THR A 80 -19.05 19.06 -1.66
N LYS A 81 -18.33 20.15 -1.35
CA LYS A 81 -18.88 21.38 -0.75
C LYS A 81 -18.17 22.62 -1.27
N LYS A 82 -18.92 23.70 -1.47
CA LYS A 82 -18.33 25.04 -1.63
C LYS A 82 -18.04 25.63 -0.25
N GLY A 83 -16.81 26.08 0.01
CA GLY A 83 -16.46 26.70 1.29
C GLY A 83 -14.96 26.75 1.59
N ASN A 84 -14.62 27.15 2.82
CA ASN A 84 -13.24 27.17 3.33
C ASN A 84 -12.95 25.88 4.13
N LEU A 85 -11.85 25.20 3.78
CA LEU A 85 -11.37 23.98 4.45
C LEU A 85 -11.03 24.20 5.94
N LEU A 86 -10.74 25.44 6.35
CA LEU A 86 -10.44 25.81 7.74
C LEU A 86 -11.69 26.20 8.57
N GLN A 87 -12.90 26.03 8.01
CA GLN A 87 -14.17 26.49 8.59
C GLN A 87 -15.31 25.46 8.38
N LEU A 88 -14.97 24.19 8.22
CA LEU A 88 -15.94 23.13 7.89
C LEU A 88 -17.04 22.99 8.95
N LYS A 89 -16.72 23.20 10.23
CA LYS A 89 -17.64 23.02 11.35
C LYS A 89 -18.30 24.34 11.77
N SER A 90 -17.56 25.45 11.71
CA SER A 90 -18.14 26.79 11.93
C SER A 90 -19.19 27.14 10.89
N ASP A 91 -18.90 26.91 9.61
CA ASP A 91 -19.71 27.43 8.49
C ASP A 91 -20.61 26.34 7.88
N LEU A 92 -20.05 25.15 7.61
CA LEU A 92 -20.76 24.06 6.89
C LEU A 92 -21.37 23.00 7.82
N ARG A 93 -21.14 23.08 9.15
CA ARG A 93 -21.55 22.08 10.16
C ARG A 93 -21.02 20.65 9.91
N ILE A 94 -19.89 20.54 9.21
CA ILE A 94 -19.22 19.28 8.88
C ILE A 94 -17.96 19.15 9.74
N GLU A 95 -17.90 18.11 10.57
CA GLU A 95 -16.73 17.86 11.41
C GLU A 95 -15.70 16.97 10.69
N CYS A 96 -14.51 17.51 10.45
CA CYS A 96 -13.36 16.74 9.95
C CYS A 96 -12.21 16.81 10.96
N ARG A 97 -11.77 15.64 11.44
CA ARG A 97 -10.62 15.52 12.36
C ARG A 97 -9.29 15.62 11.60
N PHE A 98 -9.32 15.48 10.28
CA PHE A 98 -8.18 15.52 9.38
C PHE A 98 -8.44 16.51 8.24
N ILE A 99 -7.44 17.32 7.87
CA ILE A 99 -7.48 18.11 6.63
C ILE A 99 -6.22 17.89 5.78
N VAL A 100 -6.34 17.99 4.46
CA VAL A 100 -5.21 17.87 3.51
C VAL A 100 -4.75 19.25 3.03
N VAL A 101 -3.44 19.45 2.89
CA VAL A 101 -2.85 20.75 2.52
C VAL A 101 -1.72 20.56 1.51
N GLU A 102 -1.89 21.11 0.31
CA GLU A 102 -0.84 21.07 -0.70
C GLU A 102 0.37 21.94 -0.32
N THR A 103 1.57 21.43 -0.56
CA THR A 103 2.83 22.12 -0.32
C THR A 103 3.88 21.69 -1.36
N THR A 104 5.04 22.34 -1.32
CA THR A 104 6.21 21.96 -2.14
C THR A 104 7.14 21.05 -1.32
N TRP A 105 8.13 20.44 -1.98
CA TRP A 105 9.20 19.69 -1.31
C TRP A 105 9.92 20.44 -0.18
N ARG A 106 9.84 21.78 -0.16
CA ARG A 106 10.44 22.64 0.87
C ARG A 106 9.64 22.69 2.18
N MET A 107 8.39 22.22 2.19
CA MET A 107 7.44 22.31 3.32
C MET A 107 7.42 23.67 4.03
N LYS A 108 7.53 24.75 3.24
CA LYS A 108 7.60 26.13 3.73
C LYS A 108 6.20 26.76 3.88
N PRO A 109 6.05 27.74 4.78
CA PRO A 109 4.88 28.61 4.79
C PRO A 109 4.66 29.32 3.46
N GLY A 110 3.39 29.62 3.15
CA GLY A 110 3.02 30.48 2.01
C GLY A 110 3.09 29.83 0.63
N THR A 111 3.19 28.49 0.53
CA THR A 111 3.15 27.79 -0.77
C THR A 111 1.85 28.03 -1.54
N ASN A 112 0.74 28.22 -0.83
CA ASN A 112 -0.56 28.66 -1.33
C ASN A 112 -1.31 29.37 -0.18
N GLN A 113 -2.50 29.90 -0.46
CA GLN A 113 -3.29 30.67 0.51
C GLN A 113 -3.68 29.84 1.75
N LEU A 114 -4.14 28.59 1.55
CA LEU A 114 -4.49 27.66 2.61
C LEU A 114 -3.29 27.35 3.54
N SER A 115 -2.16 26.99 2.94
CA SER A 115 -0.88 26.81 3.63
C SER A 115 -0.51 28.04 4.44
N LYS A 116 -0.59 29.25 3.86
CA LYS A 116 -0.34 30.50 4.58
C LYS A 116 -1.26 30.65 5.80
N GLN A 117 -2.57 30.52 5.63
CA GLN A 117 -3.55 30.65 6.72
C GLN A 117 -3.28 29.66 7.86
N ILE A 118 -2.84 28.44 7.54
CA ILE A 118 -2.48 27.42 8.53
C ILE A 118 -1.21 27.78 9.32
N PHE A 119 -0.17 28.28 8.66
CA PHE A 119 1.04 28.72 9.36
C PHE A 119 0.82 30.04 10.12
N ASP A 120 -0.03 30.94 9.62
CA ASP A 120 -0.46 32.14 10.33
C ASP A 120 -1.25 31.77 11.61
N ALA A 121 -2.07 30.70 11.58
CA ALA A 121 -2.89 30.24 12.70
C ALA A 121 -2.17 29.33 13.73
N LEU A 122 -1.18 28.53 13.30
CA LEU A 122 -0.46 27.58 14.18
C LEU A 122 0.98 28.02 14.52
N GLY A 123 1.47 29.09 13.91
CA GLY A 123 2.77 29.71 14.20
C GLY A 123 3.99 28.88 13.78
N SER A 124 5.17 29.34 14.20
CA SER A 124 6.46 28.73 13.83
C SER A 124 6.60 27.28 14.27
N LYS A 125 5.98 26.92 15.40
CA LYS A 125 5.95 25.56 15.97
C LYS A 125 5.51 24.49 14.96
N LEU A 126 4.57 24.81 14.06
CA LEU A 126 4.16 23.87 13.01
C LEU A 126 5.29 23.60 12.01
N HIS A 127 6.06 24.63 11.63
CA HIS A 127 7.18 24.51 10.71
C HIS A 127 8.40 23.84 11.36
N GLU A 128 8.60 24.07 12.65
CA GLU A 128 9.59 23.36 13.49
C GLU A 128 9.25 21.87 13.60
N GLU A 129 7.99 21.53 13.90
CA GLU A 129 7.51 20.14 14.00
C GLU A 129 7.55 19.42 12.64
N LEU A 130 7.14 20.08 11.56
CA LEU A 130 7.30 19.56 10.19
C LEU A 130 8.76 19.19 9.89
N LYS A 131 9.71 20.09 10.20
CA LYS A 131 11.15 19.83 10.02
C LYS A 131 11.68 18.74 10.95
N ARG A 132 11.14 18.61 12.16
CA ARG A 132 11.55 17.59 13.14
C ARG A 132 11.08 16.19 12.74
N LEU A 133 9.89 16.08 12.17
CA LEU A 133 9.33 14.83 11.64
C LEU A 133 9.91 14.49 10.27
N TYR A 134 10.09 15.50 9.41
CA TYR A 134 10.50 15.38 8.02
C TYR A 134 11.70 16.31 7.73
N PRO A 135 12.92 15.96 8.18
CA PRO A 135 14.13 16.79 8.00
C PRO A 135 14.67 16.79 6.55
N LYS A 136 13.89 16.30 5.59
CA LYS A 136 14.28 15.98 4.22
C LYS A 136 13.31 16.65 3.23
N PRO A 137 13.73 16.95 1.98
CA PRO A 137 12.82 17.37 0.93
C PRO A 137 11.63 16.40 0.80
N GLY A 138 10.42 16.94 0.82
CA GLY A 138 9.21 16.18 0.50
C GLY A 138 9.21 15.74 -0.97
N ILE A 139 8.68 14.56 -1.28
CA ILE A 139 8.75 13.98 -2.62
C ILE A 139 7.36 13.91 -3.24
N VAL A 140 7.27 14.12 -4.56
CA VAL A 140 5.98 14.22 -5.25
C VAL A 140 5.15 12.94 -5.13
N GLY A 141 3.87 13.11 -4.85
CA GLY A 141 2.90 12.04 -4.57
C GLY A 141 3.08 11.39 -3.19
N GLU A 142 3.61 12.10 -2.20
CA GLU A 142 3.75 11.64 -0.81
C GLU A 142 3.00 12.56 0.16
N ALA A 143 2.50 11.98 1.26
CA ALA A 143 1.84 12.68 2.35
C ALA A 143 2.74 12.80 3.59
N TYR A 144 2.47 13.81 4.43
CA TYR A 144 3.28 14.24 5.57
C TYR A 144 2.37 14.73 6.72
N PRO A 145 1.75 13.82 7.50
CA PRO A 145 0.84 14.17 8.59
C PRO A 145 1.52 14.80 9.80
N VAL A 146 0.95 15.88 10.31
CA VAL A 146 1.40 16.56 11.54
C VAL A 146 0.21 16.81 12.47
N LYS A 147 0.42 16.59 13.76
CA LYS A 147 -0.61 16.82 14.80
C LYS A 147 -0.81 18.30 15.04
N VAL A 148 -2.07 18.74 15.07
CA VAL A 148 -2.47 20.09 15.45
C VAL A 148 -2.38 20.23 16.98
N PRO A 149 -1.77 21.30 17.52
CA PRO A 149 -1.73 21.54 18.96
C PRO A 149 -3.14 21.67 19.54
N LYS A 150 -3.43 20.96 20.64
CA LYS A 150 -4.78 20.94 21.26
C LYS A 150 -5.23 22.29 21.82
N ASP A 151 -4.27 23.16 22.08
CA ASP A 151 -4.43 24.53 22.54
C ASP A 151 -4.68 25.54 21.39
N SER A 152 -4.54 25.13 20.13
CA SER A 152 -4.83 26.00 18.97
C SER A 152 -6.33 26.17 18.70
N ASP A 153 -6.70 27.29 18.10
CA ASP A 153 -8.09 27.57 17.74
C ASP A 153 -8.62 26.61 16.67
N LEU A 154 -7.76 26.20 15.72
CA LEU A 154 -8.10 25.20 14.70
C LEU A 154 -8.51 23.84 15.30
N HIS A 155 -7.95 23.47 16.47
CA HIS A 155 -8.41 22.31 17.22
C HIS A 155 -9.69 22.60 18.02
N LYS A 156 -9.78 23.75 18.68
CA LYS A 156 -10.89 24.10 19.58
C LYS A 156 -12.21 24.40 18.84
N SER A 157 -12.18 25.23 17.80
CA SER A 157 -13.37 25.60 17.04
C SER A 157 -13.76 24.47 16.08
N GLU A 158 -12.84 24.04 15.20
CA GLU A 158 -13.17 23.12 14.11
C GLU A 158 -13.06 21.63 14.49
N GLY A 159 -12.32 21.29 15.55
CA GLY A 159 -12.09 19.90 15.94
C GLY A 159 -11.01 19.19 15.11
N ILE A 160 -10.16 19.92 14.40
CA ILE A 160 -9.10 19.35 13.56
C ILE A 160 -7.97 18.84 14.48
N GLU A 161 -7.59 17.57 14.30
CA GLU A 161 -6.55 16.91 15.09
C GLU A 161 -5.23 16.77 14.33
N GLN A 162 -5.27 16.60 13.00
CA GLN A 162 -4.08 16.50 12.17
C GLN A 162 -4.24 17.18 10.81
N ILE A 163 -3.11 17.67 10.29
CA ILE A 163 -2.96 18.21 8.95
C ILE A 163 -2.08 17.26 8.15
N ILE A 164 -2.63 16.73 7.06
CA ILE A 164 -1.92 15.89 6.09
C ILE A 164 -1.35 16.81 5.02
N PHE A 165 -0.11 17.27 5.20
CA PHE A 165 0.59 17.99 4.14
C PHE A 165 0.88 17.05 2.98
N VAL A 166 0.78 17.52 1.75
CA VAL A 166 1.00 16.68 0.57
C VAL A 166 1.79 17.42 -0.50
N VAL A 167 2.77 16.75 -1.11
CA VAL A 167 3.52 17.28 -2.25
C VAL A 167 2.89 16.73 -3.52
N SER A 168 1.93 17.45 -4.09
CA SER A 168 1.21 17.07 -5.30
C SER A 168 2.00 17.42 -6.59
N PRO A 169 1.71 16.79 -7.75
CA PRO A 169 2.40 17.13 -8.99
C PRO A 169 2.10 18.55 -9.46
N ASN A 170 3.13 19.19 -10.02
CA ASN A 170 3.07 20.48 -10.67
C ASN A 170 3.27 20.33 -12.19
N MET A 171 2.43 20.99 -12.98
CA MET A 171 2.59 21.17 -14.43
C MET A 171 2.93 22.63 -14.79
N ASN A 172 2.70 23.59 -13.89
CA ASN A 172 2.98 25.00 -14.13
C ASN A 172 4.49 25.26 -14.29
N PRO A 173 4.98 25.76 -15.45
CA PRO A 173 6.40 25.95 -15.71
C PRO A 173 7.03 27.09 -14.89
N SER A 174 6.21 27.96 -14.27
CA SER A 174 6.67 29.04 -13.38
C SER A 174 6.82 28.60 -11.92
N ARG A 175 6.54 27.33 -11.61
CA ARG A 175 6.66 26.72 -10.27
C ARG A 175 7.72 25.61 -10.26
N PRO A 176 8.27 25.24 -9.08
CA PRO A 176 9.27 24.19 -8.99
C PRO A 176 8.80 22.85 -9.56
N ASP A 177 9.75 22.08 -10.09
CA ASP A 177 9.60 20.67 -10.46
C ASP A 177 8.39 20.36 -11.40
N PRO A 178 8.23 21.10 -12.52
CA PRO A 178 7.16 20.85 -13.48
C PRO A 178 7.35 19.49 -14.19
N VAL A 179 6.27 18.73 -14.35
CA VAL A 179 6.24 17.43 -15.03
C VAL A 179 5.29 17.43 -16.23
N SER A 180 5.54 16.54 -17.20
CA SER A 180 4.63 16.32 -18.32
C SER A 180 3.30 15.71 -17.86
N LEU A 181 2.21 15.94 -18.61
CA LEU A 181 0.86 15.46 -18.26
C LEU A 181 0.82 13.96 -17.91
N GLU A 182 1.42 13.09 -18.72
CA GLU A 182 1.43 11.64 -18.43
C GLU A 182 2.15 11.31 -17.12
N LYS A 183 3.25 12.01 -16.81
CA LYS A 183 3.93 11.82 -15.53
C LYS A 183 3.16 12.44 -14.36
N ALA A 184 2.46 13.54 -14.62
CA ALA A 184 1.58 14.18 -13.66
C ALA A 184 0.40 13.26 -13.29
N LYS A 185 -0.22 12.57 -14.26
CA LYS A 185 -1.30 11.57 -14.02
C LYS A 185 -0.85 10.47 -13.05
N GLU A 186 0.28 9.82 -13.31
CA GLU A 186 0.86 8.80 -12.41
C GLU A 186 1.05 9.34 -10.99
N LEU A 187 1.64 10.54 -10.89
CA LEU A 187 1.94 11.19 -9.62
C LEU A 187 0.66 11.64 -8.90
N LEU A 188 -0.40 12.04 -9.61
CA LEU A 188 -1.67 12.47 -9.03
C LEU A 188 -2.42 11.27 -8.44
N LYS A 189 -2.50 10.11 -9.12
CA LYS A 189 -3.08 8.90 -8.52
C LYS A 189 -2.32 8.50 -7.25
N LYS A 190 -0.98 8.46 -7.32
CA LYS A 190 -0.12 8.24 -6.15
C LYS A 190 -0.34 9.28 -5.02
N THR A 191 -0.68 10.52 -5.37
CA THR A 191 -0.99 11.59 -4.40
C THR A 191 -2.27 11.26 -3.63
N TYR A 192 -3.35 10.90 -4.33
CA TYR A 192 -4.59 10.44 -3.71
C TYR A 192 -4.39 9.15 -2.90
N ASP A 193 -3.65 8.17 -3.43
CA ASP A 193 -3.28 6.95 -2.69
C ASP A 193 -2.60 7.30 -1.35
N SER A 194 -1.62 8.21 -1.36
CA SER A 194 -0.90 8.63 -0.15
C SER A 194 -1.78 9.37 0.85
N ILE A 195 -2.68 10.25 0.38
CA ILE A 195 -3.66 10.95 1.22
C ILE A 195 -4.59 9.96 1.92
N LEU A 196 -5.18 9.04 1.15
CA LEU A 196 -6.22 8.12 1.62
C LEU A 196 -5.63 7.05 2.55
N ASN A 197 -4.43 6.53 2.26
CA ASN A 197 -3.71 5.65 3.17
C ASN A 197 -3.29 6.36 4.47
N ALA A 198 -2.85 7.62 4.41
CA ALA A 198 -2.54 8.41 5.61
C ALA A 198 -3.79 8.61 6.49
N PHE A 199 -4.90 9.03 5.90
CA PHE A 199 -6.18 9.16 6.61
C PHE A 199 -6.61 7.83 7.26
N TRP A 200 -6.47 6.71 6.53
CA TRP A 200 -6.81 5.38 7.00
C TRP A 200 -5.96 4.92 8.19
N GLU A 201 -4.62 4.97 8.08
CA GLU A 201 -3.70 4.55 9.13
C GLU A 201 -3.90 5.38 10.42
N LEU A 202 -4.01 6.70 10.29
CA LEU A 202 -4.19 7.61 11.42
C LEU A 202 -5.57 7.44 12.09
N THR A 203 -6.62 7.15 11.32
CA THR A 203 -7.97 6.85 11.86
C THR A 203 -7.97 5.55 12.68
N ASN A 204 -7.13 4.57 12.31
CA ASN A 204 -6.90 3.34 13.06
C ASN A 204 -5.84 3.48 14.17
N GLY A 205 -5.34 4.70 14.43
CA GLY A 205 -4.36 4.98 15.51
C GLY A 205 -2.93 4.54 15.21
N GLN A 206 -2.57 4.29 13.95
CA GLN A 206 -1.22 3.90 13.54
C GLN A 206 -0.33 5.13 13.26
N GLU A 207 0.99 4.96 13.32
CA GLU A 207 1.95 5.99 12.87
C GLU A 207 2.15 5.91 11.36
N TYR A 208 1.49 6.80 10.60
CA TYR A 208 1.79 6.96 9.19
C TYR A 208 3.22 7.48 8.96
N ARG A 209 3.90 6.90 7.96
CA ARG A 209 5.25 7.31 7.53
C ARG A 209 5.28 7.37 6.01
N SER A 210 5.67 8.52 5.44
CA SER A 210 5.81 8.64 3.99
C SER A 210 6.84 7.62 3.48
N ILE A 211 6.57 7.04 2.31
CA ILE A 211 7.35 5.97 1.66
C ILE A 211 8.80 6.41 1.47
N THR A 212 9.02 7.72 1.35
CA THR A 212 10.32 8.33 1.03
C THR A 212 11.19 8.67 2.24
N THR A 213 10.63 8.86 3.45
CA THR A 213 11.44 9.14 4.65
C THR A 213 12.46 8.03 4.95
N ILE A 214 12.15 6.81 4.52
CA ILE A 214 12.95 5.58 4.70
C ILE A 214 14.18 5.52 3.76
N LYS A 215 14.23 6.34 2.69
CA LYS A 215 15.27 6.25 1.64
C LYS A 215 16.65 6.66 2.13
N ASP A 216 16.93 7.93 2.35
CA ASP A 216 18.27 8.44 2.73
C ASP A 216 18.62 8.14 4.21
N ASN A 217 18.75 6.83 4.49
CA ASN A 217 19.67 6.21 5.43
C ASN A 217 20.03 4.74 5.04
N VAL A 218 19.51 4.21 3.90
CA VAL A 218 19.98 2.97 3.21
C VAL A 218 19.72 3.10 1.69
N GLN A 219 20.57 2.54 0.83
CA GLN A 219 20.33 2.47 -0.63
C GLN A 219 18.90 2.03 -1.00
N GLU A 220 18.44 2.47 -2.18
CA GLU A 220 17.06 2.37 -2.69
C GLU A 220 16.20 1.24 -2.12
N VAL A 221 15.35 1.62 -1.17
CA VAL A 221 14.43 0.76 -0.45
C VAL A 221 13.02 0.93 -1.01
N SER A 222 12.40 -0.19 -1.38
CA SER A 222 11.01 -0.26 -1.82
C SER A 222 10.08 -0.05 -0.62
N ALA A 223 8.78 0.20 -0.88
CA ALA A 223 7.74 0.12 0.15
C ALA A 223 7.86 -1.19 0.96
N PHE A 224 8.24 -2.28 0.28
CA PHE A 224 8.58 -3.58 0.87
C PHE A 224 9.60 -3.53 2.01
N ASP A 225 10.69 -2.79 1.84
CA ASP A 225 11.85 -2.79 2.73
C ASP A 225 11.63 -1.95 4.00
N ILE A 226 10.47 -1.27 4.08
CA ILE A 226 9.98 -0.58 5.28
C ILE A 226 9.56 -1.62 6.34
N LEU A 227 8.87 -2.69 5.93
CA LEU A 227 8.26 -3.69 6.84
C LEU A 227 9.35 -4.58 7.49
N MET A 228 10.58 -4.56 6.94
CA MET A 228 11.73 -5.37 7.37
C MET A 228 12.73 -4.64 8.29
N LYS A 229 12.61 -3.32 8.47
CA LYS A 229 13.52 -2.51 9.33
C LYS A 229 13.07 -2.38 10.79
N SER A 230 11.84 -2.78 11.13
CA SER A 230 11.30 -2.77 12.50
C SER A 230 11.77 -3.97 13.36
N ALA A 231 12.39 -4.97 12.73
CA ALA A 231 12.71 -6.26 13.36
C ALA A 231 14.09 -6.33 14.06
N SER A 232 14.83 -5.21 14.20
CA SER A 232 16.23 -5.27 14.65
C SER A 232 16.73 -4.09 15.50
N LYS A 233 16.49 -4.15 16.81
CA LYS A 233 17.53 -3.94 17.84
C LYS A 233 17.15 -4.65 19.15
N PRO A 234 18.12 -5.13 19.95
CA PRO A 234 17.87 -6.10 21.01
C PRO A 234 17.39 -5.47 22.32
N SER A 235 16.56 -6.19 23.06
CA SER A 235 16.33 -5.93 24.49
C SER A 235 17.55 -6.36 25.31
N SER A 236 17.92 -5.56 26.32
CA SER A 236 19.03 -5.88 27.20
C SER A 236 18.64 -5.79 28.67
N LYS A 237 19.06 -6.80 29.43
CA LYS A 237 19.07 -6.93 30.90
C LYS A 237 17.79 -7.44 31.58
N ILE A 238 18.08 -8.37 32.49
CA ILE A 238 17.21 -9.07 33.43
C ILE A 238 17.10 -8.22 34.71
N SER A 239 15.93 -8.24 35.37
CA SER A 239 15.74 -8.69 36.77
C SER A 239 14.23 -8.64 37.16
N PRO A 240 13.76 -9.42 38.16
CA PRO A 240 12.34 -9.78 38.30
C PRO A 240 11.58 -8.94 39.36
N GLU A 241 10.23 -9.06 39.41
CA GLU A 241 9.48 -9.71 40.52
C GLU A 241 7.93 -9.55 40.37
N SER A 242 7.14 -10.40 41.03
CA SER A 242 5.76 -10.16 41.52
C SER A 242 4.53 -9.98 40.58
N SER A 243 3.98 -11.13 40.16
CA SER A 243 2.56 -11.51 40.39
C SER A 243 1.38 -11.07 39.47
N ARG A 244 0.35 -11.95 39.48
CA ARG A 244 -1.07 -11.83 39.04
C ARG A 244 -1.35 -11.60 37.54
N ARG A 245 -1.91 -12.64 36.90
CA ARG A 245 -2.49 -12.60 35.55
C ARG A 245 -4.00 -12.36 35.59
N THR A 246 -4.51 -11.51 34.71
CA THR A 246 -5.89 -11.55 34.19
C THR A 246 -5.85 -11.59 32.66
N PRO A 247 -6.79 -12.27 31.98
CA PRO A 247 -6.70 -12.50 30.53
C PRO A 247 -7.12 -11.27 29.72
N SER A 248 -6.15 -10.66 29.02
CA SER A 248 -6.40 -9.56 28.07
C SER A 248 -6.76 -10.06 26.66
N LYS A 249 -7.65 -9.32 25.99
CA LYS A 249 -8.32 -9.67 24.72
C LYS A 249 -7.37 -9.92 23.54
N VAL A 250 -7.89 -10.67 22.55
CA VAL A 250 -7.25 -10.95 21.25
C VAL A 250 -6.81 -9.64 20.56
N GLY A 251 -5.56 -9.60 20.09
CA GLY A 251 -4.91 -8.38 19.59
C GLY A 251 -5.08 -8.10 18.09
N SER A 252 -4.95 -6.83 17.73
CA SER A 252 -4.85 -6.36 16.35
C SER A 252 -3.47 -6.64 15.75
N GLY A 253 -3.43 -7.18 14.53
CA GLY A 253 -2.19 -7.48 13.80
C GLY A 253 -1.69 -6.31 12.93
N GLY A 254 -0.37 -6.19 12.79
CA GLY A 254 0.26 -5.21 11.88
C GLY A 254 0.19 -5.63 10.39
N TRP A 255 0.61 -4.75 9.48
CA TRP A 255 0.41 -4.90 8.03
C TRP A 255 1.03 -6.14 7.37
N ASN A 256 2.02 -6.78 8.00
CA ASN A 256 2.52 -8.08 7.56
C ASN A 256 1.42 -9.15 7.55
N ASN A 257 0.39 -9.02 8.41
CA ASN A 257 -0.61 -10.06 8.69
C ASN A 257 -1.81 -10.03 7.72
N VAL A 258 -1.75 -9.33 6.58
CA VAL A 258 -2.86 -9.23 5.61
C VAL A 258 -3.35 -10.56 5.05
N LEU A 259 -2.56 -11.64 5.14
CA LEU A 259 -2.95 -13.00 4.76
C LEU A 259 -3.74 -13.75 5.85
N LEU A 260 -3.62 -13.32 7.11
CA LEU A 260 -4.23 -13.99 8.27
C LEU A 260 -5.78 -13.97 8.26
N PRO A 261 -6.47 -12.89 7.83
CA PRO A 261 -7.92 -12.90 7.67
C PRO A 261 -8.44 -14.01 6.75
N TYR A 262 -7.82 -14.22 5.59
CA TYR A 262 -8.18 -15.31 4.66
C TYR A 262 -7.97 -16.69 5.29
N CYS A 263 -6.98 -16.85 6.16
CA CYS A 263 -6.74 -18.10 6.89
C CYS A 263 -7.78 -18.36 7.97
N GLN A 264 -8.22 -17.30 8.66
CA GLN A 264 -9.19 -17.40 9.74
C GLN A 264 -10.62 -17.63 9.19
N LYS A 265 -11.04 -16.80 8.23
CA LYS A 265 -12.41 -16.73 7.71
C LYS A 265 -12.46 -16.60 6.18
N PRO A 266 -11.98 -17.60 5.41
CA PRO A 266 -12.00 -17.55 3.95
C PRO A 266 -13.43 -17.38 3.38
N GLU A 267 -14.45 -17.85 4.10
CA GLU A 267 -15.86 -17.74 3.73
C GLU A 267 -16.41 -16.30 3.70
N MET A 268 -15.71 -15.34 4.32
CA MET A 268 -16.10 -13.93 4.36
C MET A 268 -15.62 -13.12 3.16
N PHE A 269 -14.80 -13.70 2.29
CA PHE A 269 -14.19 -13.04 1.13
C PHE A 269 -14.89 -13.44 -0.18
N PRO A 270 -14.90 -12.57 -1.20
CA PRO A 270 -15.53 -12.88 -2.47
C PRO A 270 -14.75 -13.95 -3.24
N LYS A 271 -15.44 -14.71 -4.10
CA LYS A 271 -14.83 -15.73 -4.97
C LYS A 271 -13.83 -15.17 -6.00
N SER A 272 -13.80 -13.85 -6.19
CA SER A 272 -12.78 -13.13 -6.96
C SER A 272 -11.44 -12.97 -6.23
N GLU A 273 -11.42 -13.22 -4.92
CA GLU A 273 -10.21 -13.20 -4.09
C GLU A 273 -9.85 -14.61 -3.62
N VAL A 274 -10.83 -15.37 -3.09
CA VAL A 274 -10.63 -16.76 -2.65
C VAL A 274 -11.07 -17.74 -3.74
N TYR A 275 -10.10 -18.47 -4.31
CA TYR A 275 -10.32 -19.52 -5.30
C TYR A 275 -10.90 -20.79 -4.67
N TYR A 276 -10.34 -21.20 -3.52
CA TYR A 276 -10.70 -22.43 -2.81
C TYR A 276 -10.33 -22.34 -1.33
N TYR A 277 -11.03 -23.08 -0.46
CA TYR A 277 -10.61 -23.33 0.91
C TYR A 277 -11.18 -24.64 1.45
N ASP A 278 -10.53 -25.17 2.48
CA ASP A 278 -11.01 -26.29 3.29
C ASP A 278 -10.66 -26.03 4.78
N ASN A 279 -10.58 -27.06 5.61
CA ASN A 279 -10.25 -26.93 7.04
C ASN A 279 -8.76 -26.64 7.30
N GLU A 280 -7.88 -26.95 6.36
CA GLU A 280 -6.42 -26.92 6.50
C GLU A 280 -5.75 -25.86 5.63
N PHE A 281 -6.35 -25.50 4.48
CA PHE A 281 -5.79 -24.58 3.49
C PHE A 281 -6.81 -23.53 3.00
N VAL A 282 -6.27 -22.39 2.56
CA VAL A 282 -6.95 -21.41 1.71
C VAL A 282 -6.07 -21.12 0.50
N ILE A 283 -6.69 -20.96 -0.66
CA ILE A 283 -6.04 -20.64 -1.93
C ILE A 283 -6.66 -19.35 -2.44
N ILE A 284 -5.84 -18.31 -2.59
CA ILE A 284 -6.28 -16.97 -3.01
C ILE A 284 -5.55 -16.54 -4.28
N PHE A 285 -6.19 -15.68 -5.06
CA PHE A 285 -5.51 -14.94 -6.13
C PHE A 285 -4.58 -13.89 -5.50
N ASP A 286 -3.34 -13.76 -6.00
CA ASP A 286 -2.45 -12.68 -5.56
C ASP A 286 -3.01 -11.34 -6.05
N LYS A 287 -3.26 -10.40 -5.12
CA LYS A 287 -3.86 -9.08 -5.41
C LYS A 287 -3.05 -8.22 -6.39
N TYR A 288 -1.78 -8.54 -6.60
CA TYR A 288 -0.87 -7.86 -7.52
C TYR A 288 -0.13 -8.90 -8.37
N PRO A 289 -0.83 -9.70 -9.21
CA PRO A 289 -0.29 -10.92 -9.81
C PRO A 289 0.93 -10.61 -10.68
N LYS A 290 2.00 -11.41 -10.66
CA LYS A 290 3.22 -11.10 -11.44
C LYS A 290 3.28 -11.76 -12.83
N ALA A 291 2.32 -12.63 -13.11
CA ALA A 291 2.08 -13.31 -14.38
C ALA A 291 0.56 -13.40 -14.64
N LYS A 292 0.12 -13.99 -15.76
CA LYS A 292 -1.31 -14.21 -16.05
C LYS A 292 -2.04 -14.93 -14.90
N ASN A 293 -1.44 -15.98 -14.35
CA ASN A 293 -2.00 -16.76 -13.25
C ASN A 293 -1.01 -16.76 -12.08
N HIS A 294 -1.36 -16.05 -11.00
CA HIS A 294 -0.57 -16.01 -9.77
C HIS A 294 -1.48 -16.17 -8.56
N LEU A 295 -1.33 -17.28 -7.84
CA LEU A 295 -2.11 -17.63 -6.67
C LEU A 295 -1.18 -17.91 -5.47
N LEU A 296 -1.73 -17.77 -4.27
CA LEU A 296 -1.07 -18.14 -3.02
C LEU A 296 -1.81 -19.32 -2.40
N VAL A 297 -1.10 -20.43 -2.18
CA VAL A 297 -1.58 -21.57 -1.38
C VAL A 297 -1.07 -21.36 0.04
N ILE A 298 -1.99 -21.24 1.00
CA ILE A 298 -1.73 -20.77 2.36
C ILE A 298 -2.32 -21.79 3.35
N PRO A 299 -1.55 -22.33 4.30
CA PRO A 299 -2.14 -23.18 5.35
C PRO A 299 -2.93 -22.28 6.31
N ARG A 300 -4.06 -22.78 6.84
CA ARG A 300 -4.86 -22.07 7.86
C ARG A 300 -4.20 -22.14 9.25
N LYS A 301 -3.27 -23.09 9.45
CA LYS A 301 -2.37 -23.14 10.61
C LYS A 301 -1.44 -21.93 10.61
N GLN A 302 -1.37 -21.20 11.72
CA GLN A 302 -0.48 -20.05 11.86
C GLN A 302 0.99 -20.50 11.90
N ILE A 303 1.75 -20.02 10.92
CA ILE A 303 3.21 -20.15 10.76
C ILE A 303 3.63 -18.88 10.04
N ASP A 304 4.54 -18.07 10.58
CA ASP A 304 4.80 -16.73 10.05
C ASP A 304 5.47 -16.74 8.68
N ASN A 305 6.45 -17.63 8.47
CA ASN A 305 7.33 -17.64 7.31
C ASN A 305 8.08 -18.98 7.18
N ILE A 306 8.78 -19.20 6.06
CA ILE A 306 9.51 -20.47 5.82
C ILE A 306 10.60 -20.80 6.84
N GLY A 307 11.21 -19.81 7.52
CA GLY A 307 12.24 -20.05 8.53
C GLY A 307 11.72 -20.71 9.82
N GLU A 308 10.40 -20.71 10.03
CA GLU A 308 9.74 -21.46 11.10
C GLU A 308 9.50 -22.94 10.75
N LEU A 309 9.67 -23.34 9.49
CA LEU A 309 9.52 -24.74 9.09
C LEU A 309 10.66 -25.57 9.69
N LYS A 310 10.27 -26.62 10.43
CA LYS A 310 11.15 -27.67 10.97
C LYS A 310 10.72 -29.03 10.41
N LYS A 311 11.49 -30.09 10.66
CA LYS A 311 11.24 -31.45 10.12
C LYS A 311 9.81 -31.96 10.37
N GLN A 312 9.23 -31.61 11.52
CA GLN A 312 7.83 -31.88 11.90
C GLN A 312 6.76 -31.21 11.00
N ASN A 313 7.16 -30.29 10.12
CA ASN A 313 6.30 -29.61 9.14
C ASN A 313 6.39 -30.25 7.74
N LEU A 314 7.16 -31.33 7.54
CA LEU A 314 7.39 -31.90 6.21
C LEU A 314 6.09 -32.31 5.50
N GLU A 315 5.17 -32.99 6.20
CA GLU A 315 3.86 -33.36 5.62
C GLU A 315 2.99 -32.14 5.31
N LEU A 316 3.16 -31.02 6.02
CA LEU A 316 2.47 -29.76 5.68
C LEU A 316 3.02 -29.16 4.37
N VAL A 317 4.32 -29.28 4.11
CA VAL A 317 4.94 -28.82 2.86
C VAL A 317 4.52 -29.71 1.69
N ARG A 318 4.46 -31.04 1.90
CA ARG A 318 3.91 -31.99 0.92
C ARG A 318 2.44 -31.70 0.59
N ALA A 319 1.61 -31.44 1.61
CA ALA A 319 0.21 -31.06 1.38
C ALA A 319 0.06 -29.68 0.69
N LEU A 320 0.93 -28.70 0.97
CA LEU A 320 0.99 -27.44 0.20
C LEU A 320 1.30 -27.71 -1.28
N LYS A 321 2.29 -28.57 -1.55
CA LYS A 321 2.70 -29.00 -2.90
C LYS A 321 1.56 -29.71 -3.64
N GLU A 322 0.87 -30.65 -3.01
CA GLU A 322 -0.31 -31.33 -3.61
C GLU A 322 -1.42 -30.34 -3.97
N LYS A 323 -1.74 -29.40 -3.07
CA LYS A 323 -2.70 -28.32 -3.35
C LYS A 323 -2.23 -27.40 -4.48
N GLY A 324 -0.93 -27.11 -4.56
CA GLY A 324 -0.34 -26.33 -5.64
C GLY A 324 -0.38 -27.04 -7.00
N GLN A 325 -0.08 -28.34 -7.03
CA GLN A 325 -0.19 -29.19 -8.22
C GLN A 325 -1.64 -29.26 -8.72
N TRP A 326 -2.61 -29.42 -7.83
CA TRP A 326 -4.04 -29.38 -8.16
C TRP A 326 -4.46 -28.03 -8.79
N VAL A 327 -3.95 -26.90 -8.29
CA VAL A 327 -4.16 -25.58 -8.92
C VAL A 327 -3.52 -25.54 -10.32
N ILE A 328 -2.27 -26.01 -10.49
CA ILE A 328 -1.60 -26.03 -11.80
C ILE A 328 -2.38 -26.86 -12.82
N GLU A 329 -2.91 -28.02 -12.43
CA GLU A 329 -3.73 -28.86 -13.30
C GLU A 329 -5.03 -28.17 -13.70
N LYS A 330 -5.69 -27.45 -12.79
CA LYS A 330 -6.89 -26.65 -13.10
C LYS A 330 -6.58 -25.49 -14.04
N MET A 331 -5.53 -24.71 -13.76
CA MET A 331 -5.15 -23.57 -14.59
C MET A 331 -4.65 -24.01 -15.98
N LYS A 332 -4.06 -25.21 -16.11
CA LYS A 332 -3.70 -25.82 -17.41
C LYS A 332 -4.89 -26.39 -18.17
N GLN A 333 -5.98 -26.78 -17.50
CA GLN A 333 -7.25 -27.13 -18.16
C GLN A 333 -7.89 -25.89 -18.80
N GLU A 334 -7.71 -24.71 -18.19
CA GLU A 334 -8.17 -23.42 -18.73
C GLU A 334 -7.25 -22.87 -19.83
N ASN A 335 -5.92 -22.98 -19.66
CA ASN A 335 -4.93 -22.56 -20.66
C ASN A 335 -3.69 -23.48 -20.69
N PRO A 336 -3.66 -24.47 -21.61
CA PRO A 336 -2.56 -25.43 -21.72
C PRO A 336 -1.18 -24.84 -22.02
N LYS A 337 -1.08 -23.60 -22.53
CA LYS A 337 0.22 -22.93 -22.79
C LYS A 337 0.95 -22.47 -21.52
N LEU A 338 0.27 -22.45 -20.37
CA LEU A 338 0.87 -21.97 -19.13
C LEU A 338 1.78 -23.03 -18.49
N PHE A 339 3.08 -22.79 -18.55
CA PHE A 339 4.05 -23.40 -17.65
C PHE A 339 3.98 -22.72 -16.27
N PHE A 340 4.26 -23.45 -15.20
CA PHE A 340 4.16 -22.98 -13.81
C PHE A 340 5.38 -23.40 -12.99
N ARG A 341 5.71 -22.60 -11.97
CA ARG A 341 6.51 -23.02 -10.80
C ARG A 341 5.66 -22.91 -9.54
N MET A 342 6.01 -23.67 -8.50
CA MET A 342 5.45 -23.48 -7.16
C MET A 342 6.53 -23.51 -6.09
N GLY A 343 6.47 -22.59 -5.13
CA GLY A 343 7.57 -22.38 -4.20
C GLY A 343 7.45 -21.10 -3.39
N PHE A 344 8.56 -20.67 -2.80
CA PHE A 344 8.62 -19.65 -1.77
C PHE A 344 9.73 -18.64 -2.05
N HIS A 345 9.50 -17.38 -1.68
CA HIS A 345 10.56 -16.40 -1.57
C HIS A 345 11.51 -16.74 -0.42
N ALA A 346 12.82 -16.82 -0.67
CA ALA A 346 13.85 -17.13 0.33
C ALA A 346 13.87 -16.15 1.52
N VAL A 347 13.41 -14.91 1.30
CA VAL A 347 13.13 -13.91 2.34
C VAL A 347 11.67 -13.46 2.18
N PRO A 348 10.70 -14.13 2.86
CA PRO A 348 9.28 -13.93 2.61
C PRO A 348 8.76 -12.51 2.83
N SER A 349 7.68 -12.21 2.11
CA SER A 349 7.19 -10.85 1.93
C SER A 349 6.11 -10.39 2.91
N LEU A 350 5.37 -11.34 3.46
CA LEU A 350 4.25 -11.14 4.36
C LEU A 350 4.39 -12.14 5.52
N ARG A 351 3.75 -11.87 6.65
CA ARG A 351 3.53 -12.88 7.68
C ARG A 351 2.36 -13.77 7.24
N GLN A 352 2.30 -14.95 7.86
CA GLN A 352 1.66 -16.15 7.34
C GLN A 352 2.40 -16.73 6.13
N LEU A 353 2.88 -17.97 6.29
CA LEU A 353 3.51 -18.80 5.27
C LEU A 353 2.61 -18.94 4.04
N HIS A 354 3.11 -18.60 2.86
CA HIS A 354 2.39 -18.71 1.59
C HIS A 354 3.31 -19.32 0.53
N MET A 355 2.84 -20.37 -0.14
CA MET A 355 3.48 -20.90 -1.34
C MET A 355 2.88 -20.19 -2.55
N HIS A 356 3.72 -19.58 -3.38
CA HIS A 356 3.31 -19.04 -4.66
C HIS A 356 3.07 -20.20 -5.64
N VAL A 357 1.98 -20.14 -6.41
CA VAL A 357 1.76 -20.91 -7.63
C VAL A 357 1.67 -19.89 -8.75
N ILE A 358 2.66 -19.88 -9.65
CA ILE A 358 2.85 -18.78 -10.60
C ILE A 358 3.20 -19.25 -12.00
N SER A 359 2.44 -18.79 -12.99
CA SER A 359 2.69 -19.06 -14.40
C SER A 359 3.95 -18.34 -14.88
N GLN A 360 4.71 -18.97 -15.77
CA GLN A 360 6.05 -18.52 -16.19
C GLN A 360 6.03 -17.58 -17.40
N ASP A 361 4.87 -17.05 -17.79
CA ASP A 361 4.75 -16.00 -18.81
C ASP A 361 5.19 -14.63 -18.28
N PHE A 362 4.93 -14.35 -16.99
CA PHE A 362 5.17 -13.05 -16.34
C PHE A 362 4.55 -11.81 -17.04
N ILE A 363 3.53 -11.99 -17.88
CA ILE A 363 2.82 -10.91 -18.58
C ILE A 363 1.75 -10.37 -17.65
N SER A 364 2.08 -9.32 -16.89
CA SER A 364 1.16 -8.64 -15.98
C SER A 364 1.45 -7.13 -15.83
N PRO A 365 0.43 -6.27 -15.72
CA PRO A 365 0.57 -4.88 -15.28
C PRO A 365 1.26 -4.70 -13.91
N SER A 366 1.19 -5.71 -13.03
CA SER A 366 1.80 -5.69 -11.68
C SER A 366 3.25 -6.18 -11.62
N LEU A 367 3.81 -6.69 -12.73
CA LEU A 367 5.25 -6.73 -12.93
C LEU A 367 5.74 -5.30 -13.26
N LYS A 368 6.36 -4.62 -12.29
CA LYS A 368 6.65 -3.17 -12.33
C LYS A 368 8.11 -2.78 -12.10
N ASN A 369 8.93 -3.63 -11.50
CA ASN A 369 10.32 -3.31 -11.14
C ASN A 369 11.21 -4.56 -11.13
N LYS A 370 12.54 -4.34 -11.15
CA LYS A 370 13.57 -5.40 -11.12
C LYS A 370 13.39 -6.39 -9.95
N LYS A 371 12.98 -5.91 -8.77
CA LYS A 371 12.77 -6.75 -7.58
C LYS A 371 11.61 -7.72 -7.77
N HIS A 372 10.52 -7.31 -8.43
CA HIS A 372 9.41 -8.20 -8.81
C HIS A 372 9.80 -9.23 -9.88
N TRP A 373 10.85 -8.98 -10.67
CA TRP A 373 11.38 -9.96 -11.61
C TRP A 373 12.27 -10.96 -10.89
N ASN A 374 13.39 -10.46 -10.34
CA ASN A 374 14.42 -11.27 -9.72
C ASN A 374 13.92 -12.11 -8.55
N SER A 375 12.81 -11.73 -7.88
CA SER A 375 12.23 -12.54 -6.81
C SER A 375 11.60 -13.86 -7.29
N PHE A 376 11.25 -13.98 -8.57
CA PHE A 376 10.69 -15.20 -9.18
C PHE A 376 11.63 -15.89 -10.18
N THR A 377 12.62 -15.19 -10.72
CA THR A 377 13.50 -15.67 -11.80
C THR A 377 14.98 -15.82 -11.41
N THR A 378 15.29 -15.72 -10.12
CA THR A 378 16.60 -16.11 -9.54
C THR A 378 16.41 -17.17 -8.45
N GLU A 379 17.51 -17.63 -7.85
CA GLU A 379 17.50 -18.52 -6.67
C GLU A 379 16.80 -17.90 -5.45
N PHE A 380 16.39 -16.62 -5.48
CA PHE A 380 15.46 -16.06 -4.50
C PHE A 380 14.11 -16.78 -4.48
N PHE A 381 13.70 -17.42 -5.58
CA PHE A 381 12.55 -18.32 -5.63
C PHE A 381 12.98 -19.76 -5.43
N ILE A 382 12.66 -20.31 -4.27
CA ILE A 382 12.98 -21.67 -3.86
C ILE A 382 11.75 -22.55 -4.16
N ASP A 383 11.87 -23.46 -5.13
CA ASP A 383 10.79 -24.42 -5.43
C ASP A 383 10.50 -25.34 -4.24
N VAL A 384 9.28 -25.84 -4.13
CA VAL A 384 8.82 -26.60 -2.95
C VAL A 384 9.64 -27.89 -2.73
N GLU A 385 10.09 -28.53 -3.80
CA GLU A 385 11.00 -29.69 -3.80
C GLU A 385 12.32 -29.42 -3.06
N GLU A 386 12.80 -28.18 -3.05
CA GLU A 386 14.01 -27.81 -2.33
C GLU A 386 13.73 -27.64 -0.84
N ILE A 387 12.59 -27.03 -0.48
CA ILE A 387 12.15 -26.93 0.92
C ILE A 387 11.92 -28.31 1.54
N GLU A 388 11.26 -29.22 0.82
CA GLU A 388 11.09 -30.63 1.24
C GLU A 388 12.45 -31.27 1.55
N ARG A 389 13.41 -31.17 0.61
CA ARG A 389 14.74 -31.77 0.72
C ARG A 389 15.60 -31.17 1.83
N ILE A 390 15.48 -29.86 2.06
CA ILE A 390 16.13 -29.15 3.18
C ILE A 390 15.55 -29.65 4.51
N LEU A 391 14.22 -29.77 4.64
CA LEU A 391 13.57 -30.27 5.85
C LEU A 391 13.86 -31.77 6.11
N GLU A 392 13.98 -32.58 5.06
CA GLU A 392 14.37 -33.98 5.18
C GLU A 392 15.82 -34.14 5.68
N LYS A 393 16.77 -33.43 5.06
CA LYS A 393 18.21 -33.60 5.32
C LYS A 393 18.73 -32.78 6.51
N GLN A 394 18.32 -31.52 6.63
CA GLN A 394 18.84 -30.56 7.61
C GLN A 394 17.87 -30.34 8.78
N GLY A 395 16.57 -30.61 8.58
CA GLY A 395 15.55 -30.52 9.63
C GLY A 395 15.01 -29.12 9.90
N GLU A 396 15.52 -28.09 9.24
CA GLU A 396 15.03 -26.71 9.30
C GLU A 396 15.44 -25.90 8.07
N VAL A 397 14.65 -24.87 7.72
CA VAL A 397 15.04 -23.91 6.67
C VAL A 397 15.85 -22.78 7.28
N LYS A 398 17.09 -22.60 6.82
CA LYS A 398 17.99 -21.49 7.19
C LYS A 398 18.65 -20.89 5.95
N PHE A 399 18.36 -19.63 5.67
CA PHE A 399 18.86 -18.91 4.50
C PHE A 399 19.68 -17.68 4.88
N ASN A 400 20.78 -17.44 4.17
CA ASN A 400 21.58 -16.23 4.34
C ASN A 400 20.85 -15.04 3.71
N LYS A 401 20.09 -14.32 4.54
CA LYS A 401 19.28 -13.16 4.14
C LYS A 401 20.04 -12.17 3.25
N ALA A 402 21.29 -11.85 3.57
CA ALA A 402 22.07 -10.86 2.83
C ALA A 402 22.44 -11.32 1.40
N TYR A 403 22.72 -12.61 1.22
CA TYR A 403 22.95 -13.22 -0.10
C TYR A 403 21.69 -13.14 -0.97
N TYR A 404 20.56 -13.61 -0.43
CA TYR A 404 19.28 -13.60 -1.16
C TYR A 404 18.78 -12.16 -1.45
N GLU A 405 18.96 -11.21 -0.53
CA GLU A 405 18.63 -9.79 -0.78
C GLU A 405 19.52 -9.13 -1.84
N ASP A 406 20.71 -9.68 -2.13
CA ASP A 406 21.56 -9.18 -3.22
C ASP A 406 21.14 -9.72 -4.60
N LEU A 407 20.67 -10.96 -4.69
CA LEU A 407 20.10 -11.53 -5.93
C LEU A 407 19.00 -10.65 -6.52
N LEU A 408 18.20 -10.00 -5.67
CA LEU A 408 17.15 -9.06 -6.07
C LEU A 408 17.67 -7.82 -6.83
N LYS A 409 18.95 -7.47 -6.69
CA LYS A 409 19.61 -6.33 -7.35
C LYS A 409 20.24 -6.68 -8.71
N SER A 410 20.36 -7.96 -9.02
CA SER A 410 21.00 -8.52 -10.24
C SER A 410 20.55 -7.82 -11.54
N PRO A 411 21.39 -7.77 -12.59
CA PRO A 411 20.96 -7.40 -13.93
C PRO A 411 19.75 -8.22 -14.38
N LEU A 412 18.85 -7.62 -15.17
CA LEU A 412 17.74 -8.36 -15.75
C LEU A 412 18.29 -9.38 -16.76
N LYS A 413 17.77 -10.61 -16.67
CA LYS A 413 17.97 -11.69 -17.64
C LYS A 413 16.61 -12.29 -17.95
N CYS A 414 16.37 -12.69 -19.19
CA CYS A 414 15.21 -13.53 -19.50
C CYS A 414 15.43 -14.92 -18.86
N HIS A 415 14.35 -15.58 -18.43
CA HIS A 415 14.39 -16.97 -17.93
C HIS A 415 14.19 -18.00 -19.06
N LEU A 416 13.91 -17.54 -20.28
CA LEU A 416 13.69 -18.39 -21.47
C LEU A 416 14.84 -18.33 -22.48
N CYS A 417 15.67 -17.27 -22.50
CA CYS A 417 16.81 -17.17 -23.42
C CYS A 417 17.94 -16.23 -22.93
N ASP A 418 19.13 -16.36 -23.54
CA ASP A 418 20.32 -15.54 -23.27
C ASP A 418 20.29 -14.13 -23.91
N ALA A 419 19.18 -13.41 -23.78
CA ALA A 419 19.01 -12.05 -24.30
C ALA A 419 20.02 -11.05 -23.69
N LYS A 420 21.05 -10.69 -24.45
CA LYS A 420 22.27 -10.03 -23.95
C LYS A 420 22.13 -8.57 -23.50
N SER A 421 20.97 -7.93 -23.64
CA SER A 421 20.84 -6.47 -23.45
C SER A 421 19.51 -5.97 -22.88
N ILE A 422 18.81 -6.76 -22.05
CA ILE A 422 17.64 -6.28 -21.30
C ILE A 422 18.09 -5.33 -20.18
N LYS A 423 17.71 -4.05 -20.23
CA LYS A 423 18.13 -3.04 -19.23
C LYS A 423 17.00 -2.62 -18.31
N PHE A 424 15.80 -2.44 -18.85
CA PHE A 424 14.63 -1.92 -18.14
C PHE A 424 13.45 -2.90 -18.21
N ILE A 425 12.49 -2.72 -17.29
CA ILE A 425 11.29 -3.55 -17.22
C ILE A 425 10.36 -3.41 -18.45
N PRO A 426 10.19 -2.23 -19.09
CA PRO A 426 9.46 -2.15 -20.35
C PRO A 426 10.06 -3.05 -21.45
N ASP A 427 11.38 -3.01 -21.63
CA ASP A 427 12.11 -3.87 -22.59
C ASP A 427 11.82 -5.36 -22.31
N LEU A 428 11.95 -5.76 -21.04
CA LEU A 428 11.70 -7.12 -20.59
C LEU A 428 10.24 -7.56 -20.87
N LYS A 429 9.26 -6.69 -20.59
CA LYS A 429 7.84 -7.05 -20.76
C LYS A 429 7.47 -7.22 -22.23
N LYS A 430 7.97 -6.36 -23.11
CA LYS A 430 7.85 -6.55 -24.56
C LYS A 430 8.47 -7.88 -24.99
N HIS A 431 9.66 -8.20 -24.48
CA HIS A 431 10.37 -9.44 -24.81
C HIS A 431 9.66 -10.71 -24.30
N LEU A 432 8.94 -10.62 -23.17
CA LEU A 432 8.09 -11.71 -22.68
C LEU A 432 6.82 -11.89 -23.52
N GLU A 433 6.25 -10.80 -24.03
CA GLU A 433 5.15 -10.84 -25.01
C GLU A 433 5.60 -11.41 -26.37
N GLU A 434 6.83 -11.13 -26.81
CA GLU A 434 7.45 -11.78 -27.98
C GLU A 434 7.48 -13.31 -27.79
N HIS A 435 8.11 -13.81 -26.72
CA HIS A 435 8.14 -15.24 -26.42
C HIS A 435 6.75 -15.88 -26.28
N TRP A 436 5.77 -15.18 -25.69
CA TRP A 436 4.41 -15.69 -25.54
C TRP A 436 3.65 -15.82 -26.87
N ASN A 437 3.97 -14.98 -27.85
CA ASN A 437 3.36 -15.03 -29.18
C ASN A 437 4.07 -16.04 -30.12
N GLU A 438 5.32 -16.41 -29.81
CA GLU A 438 6.09 -17.46 -30.50
C GLU A 438 5.81 -18.88 -29.98
N SER A 439 5.20 -19.00 -28.79
CA SER A 439 4.80 -20.27 -28.12
C SER A 439 3.37 -20.67 -28.45
#